data_AF-A0A3T0MZ05-F1
#
_entry.id   AF-A0A3T0MZ05-F1
#
_cell.length_a   1.000
_cell.length_b   1.000
_cell.length_c   1.000
_cell.angle_alpha   90.00
_cell.angle_beta   90.00
_cell.angle_gamma   90.00
#
_symmetry.space_group_name_H-M   'P 1'
#
loop_
_entity.id
_entity.type
_entity.pdbx_description
1 polymer ?
#
loop_
_entity_poly.entity_id
_entity_poly.type
_entity_poly.pdbx_seq_one_letter_code
_entity_poly.pdbx_strand_id
1 'polypeptide(L)'
;MKSAISLATIGLLFGSPLWAGTVDVGRDDLCQTRFSGQILKGDADTLRKVFDENGALEGGIHGQKLCLDSPGGSITEGLRIGQLLYDRGIPTRLEAEAECLSSCAIAFMMGNTYGDHAPGDGHNADRRMHTSSVLGFHRPELVSSVADRNDSALLGEAFDLAIEASLQFIVLANFGSYRETMIPSDLIQSMYAHRGSDFFYIDTIGKAGRWNIGIDGVRWPDAIDKRSAIHACDNLGEWQSRYSEVLMNEIDADRHVDILTRNNNEIVFAVLGNFLTESSGNECLVRVTGEEAPILEVCGSFPSDERFVGNGDCRSIAAADPNIERWASPLQSIAPRFEMNVIFEPSTPLSSVQNAAREVQRKGRALAKVVSSPVKSLRRRCNNLGMSARVRGVSSFTNLRSQPGLEAAAIGQVELGGIVKPINGQVHLWNTQAGERCETLCEYSAFGLTSLISEQYDFEEISQCYDANRFWYEVETENGQVGFVSGKFLQY
;
A
#
# COMPACT_ATOMS: atom_id res chain seq x y z
N MET A 1 49.42 35.32 -48.29
CA MET A 1 48.75 34.18 -48.95
C MET A 1 48.97 32.93 -48.14
N LYS A 2 48.01 32.56 -47.28
CA LYS A 2 47.92 31.23 -46.66
C LYS A 2 46.43 30.90 -46.59
N SER A 3 45.98 30.02 -47.47
CA SER A 3 44.59 29.53 -47.52
C SER A 3 44.36 28.54 -46.38
N ALA A 4 43.33 28.78 -45.58
CA ALA A 4 42.79 27.80 -44.63
C ALA A 4 41.66 27.03 -45.33
N ILE A 5 41.84 25.72 -45.47
CA ILE A 5 40.81 24.78 -45.93
C ILE A 5 40.04 24.35 -44.69
N SER A 6 38.77 24.73 -44.61
CA SER A 6 37.84 24.30 -43.56
C SER A 6 37.28 22.93 -43.96
N LEU A 7 37.67 21.87 -43.25
CA LEU A 7 37.00 20.57 -43.34
C LEU A 7 35.68 20.65 -42.58
N ALA A 8 34.57 20.56 -43.30
CA ALA A 8 33.25 20.32 -42.73
C ALA A 8 33.16 18.85 -42.29
N THR A 9 33.05 18.62 -40.99
CA THR A 9 32.78 17.30 -40.42
C THR A 9 31.31 16.98 -40.64
N ILE A 10 31.02 16.11 -41.61
CA ILE A 10 29.71 15.49 -41.78
C ILE A 10 29.53 14.53 -40.60
N GLY A 11 28.74 14.95 -39.61
CA GLY A 11 28.26 14.07 -38.55
C GLY A 11 27.28 13.07 -39.15
N LEU A 12 27.71 11.82 -39.29
CA LEU A 12 26.80 10.69 -39.53
C LEU A 12 25.91 10.54 -38.29
N LEU A 13 24.63 10.91 -38.42
CA LEU A 13 23.57 10.48 -37.53
C LEU A 13 23.41 8.96 -37.72
N PHE A 14 23.93 8.19 -36.76
CA PHE A 14 23.59 6.78 -36.64
C PHE A 14 22.12 6.70 -36.19
N GLY A 15 21.20 6.57 -37.14
CA GLY A 15 19.86 6.08 -36.83
C GLY A 15 19.99 4.64 -36.38
N SER A 16 19.58 4.35 -35.14
CA SER A 16 19.48 2.97 -34.64
C SER A 16 18.64 2.16 -35.64
N PRO A 17 19.14 1.01 -36.14
CA PRO A 17 18.35 0.19 -37.04
C PRO A 17 17.12 -0.33 -36.28
N LEU A 18 15.93 0.06 -36.72
CA LEU A 18 14.65 -0.48 -36.24
C LEU A 18 14.59 -1.96 -36.65
N TRP A 19 14.90 -2.85 -35.72
CA TRP A 19 14.81 -4.29 -35.94
C TRP A 19 13.37 -4.75 -35.67
N ALA A 20 12.89 -5.67 -36.52
CA ALA A 20 11.60 -6.32 -36.33
C ALA A 20 11.55 -7.04 -34.98
N GLY A 21 10.34 -7.22 -34.45
CA GLY A 21 10.09 -8.01 -33.24
C GLY A 21 10.69 -9.41 -33.33
N THR A 22 11.36 -9.82 -32.27
CA THR A 22 11.89 -11.17 -32.08
C THR A 22 11.32 -11.77 -30.81
N VAL A 23 10.99 -13.06 -30.86
CA VAL A 23 10.55 -13.82 -29.68
C VAL A 23 11.63 -14.80 -29.29
N ASP A 24 12.09 -14.74 -28.05
CA ASP A 24 13.04 -15.68 -27.45
C ASP A 24 12.34 -16.45 -26.31
N VAL A 25 12.64 -17.73 -26.19
CA VAL A 25 12.15 -18.61 -25.12
C VAL A 25 13.34 -18.95 -24.23
N GLY A 26 13.50 -18.18 -23.16
CA GLY A 26 14.51 -18.40 -22.12
C GLY A 26 13.90 -19.13 -20.92
N ARG A 27 14.66 -19.99 -20.24
CA ARG A 27 14.22 -20.58 -18.96
C ARG A 27 15.02 -19.97 -17.82
N ASP A 28 14.71 -18.74 -17.47
CA ASP A 28 15.04 -18.23 -16.15
C ASP A 28 13.77 -18.02 -15.32
N ASP A 29 13.95 -17.85 -14.02
CA ASP A 29 12.85 -17.76 -13.06
C ASP A 29 12.03 -16.47 -13.24
N LEU A 30 12.59 -15.48 -13.95
CA LEU A 30 11.97 -14.17 -14.16
C LEU A 30 11.08 -14.17 -15.39
N CYS A 31 11.53 -14.71 -16.52
CA CYS A 31 10.78 -14.73 -17.78
C CYS A 31 11.00 -15.99 -18.60
N GLN A 32 9.88 -16.59 -19.01
CA GLN A 32 9.86 -17.79 -19.84
C GLN A 32 9.81 -17.46 -21.33
N THR A 33 9.24 -16.30 -21.68
CA THR A 33 9.22 -15.77 -23.04
C THR A 33 9.65 -14.31 -23.01
N ARG A 34 10.40 -13.87 -24.03
CA ARG A 34 10.83 -12.49 -24.24
C ARG A 34 10.37 -12.03 -25.61
N PHE A 35 9.83 -10.82 -25.69
CA PHE A 35 9.56 -10.13 -26.94
C PHE A 35 10.40 -8.86 -26.98
N SER A 36 11.27 -8.75 -27.99
CA SER A 36 12.17 -7.61 -28.16
C SER A 36 12.09 -7.02 -29.57
N GLY A 37 12.19 -5.70 -29.71
CA GLY A 37 12.19 -5.02 -31.01
C GLY A 37 10.84 -4.40 -31.40
N GLN A 38 10.73 -3.85 -32.61
CA GLN A 38 9.54 -3.13 -33.04
C GLN A 38 8.34 -4.08 -33.24
N ILE A 39 7.17 -3.71 -32.72
CA ILE A 39 5.91 -4.45 -32.90
C ILE A 39 5.42 -4.27 -34.35
N LEU A 40 5.39 -5.36 -35.12
CA LEU A 40 4.98 -5.41 -36.51
C LEU A 40 3.86 -6.44 -36.72
N LYS A 41 3.11 -6.29 -37.81
CA LYS A 41 2.01 -7.19 -38.16
C LYS A 41 2.48 -8.66 -38.19
N GLY A 42 1.80 -9.52 -37.44
CA GLY A 42 2.08 -10.96 -37.35
C GLY A 42 2.76 -11.37 -36.04
N ASP A 43 3.27 -10.43 -35.25
CA ASP A 43 3.90 -10.69 -33.96
C ASP A 43 2.95 -11.33 -32.94
N ALA A 44 1.68 -10.94 -32.93
CA ALA A 44 0.66 -11.54 -32.06
C ALA A 44 0.43 -13.02 -32.43
N ASP A 45 0.47 -13.36 -33.71
CA ASP A 45 0.33 -14.74 -34.18
C ASP A 45 1.59 -15.56 -33.89
N THR A 46 2.77 -14.94 -33.94
CA THR A 46 4.04 -15.55 -33.51
C THR A 46 4.02 -15.86 -32.03
N LEU A 47 3.64 -14.89 -31.17
CA LEU A 47 3.51 -15.10 -29.73
C LEU A 47 2.48 -16.17 -29.40
N ARG A 48 1.33 -16.19 -30.08
CA ARG A 48 0.30 -17.23 -29.90
C ARG A 48 0.87 -18.62 -30.14
N LYS A 49 1.62 -18.83 -31.23
CA LYS A 49 2.27 -20.11 -31.53
C LYS A 49 3.27 -20.52 -30.44
N VAL A 50 4.13 -19.59 -30.01
CA VAL A 50 5.11 -19.84 -28.95
C VAL A 50 4.40 -20.23 -27.65
N PHE A 51 3.32 -19.53 -27.31
CA PHE A 51 2.48 -19.84 -26.16
C PHE A 51 1.84 -21.22 -26.29
N ASP A 52 1.19 -21.53 -27.42
CA ASP A 52 0.56 -22.84 -27.67
C ASP A 52 1.59 -23.99 -27.57
N GLU A 53 2.78 -23.82 -28.16
CA GLU A 53 3.86 -24.83 -28.16
C GLU A 53 4.46 -25.06 -26.75
N ASN A 54 4.46 -24.03 -25.90
CA ASN A 54 4.92 -24.13 -24.52
C ASN A 54 3.79 -24.43 -23.53
N GLY A 55 2.60 -24.79 -24.04
CA GLY A 55 1.45 -25.29 -23.28
C GLY A 55 0.49 -24.21 -22.76
N ALA A 56 0.65 -22.94 -23.16
CA ALA A 56 -0.09 -21.76 -22.67
C ALA A 56 -1.50 -21.73 -23.21
N LEU A 57 -2.31 -22.68 -22.75
CA LEU A 57 -3.71 -22.82 -23.12
C LEU A 57 -4.59 -21.76 -22.42
N GLU A 58 -5.77 -21.50 -22.98
CA GLU A 58 -6.80 -20.63 -22.38
C GLU A 58 -7.17 -21.13 -20.98
N GLY A 59 -7.32 -20.20 -20.03
CA GLY A 59 -7.56 -20.54 -18.62
C GLY A 59 -6.30 -20.83 -17.79
N GLY A 60 -5.10 -20.59 -18.34
CA GLY A 60 -3.84 -20.45 -17.61
C GLY A 60 -2.86 -21.63 -17.75
N ILE A 61 -1.56 -21.32 -17.87
CA ILE A 61 -0.51 -22.18 -17.31
C ILE A 61 0.07 -21.53 -16.07
N HIS A 62 0.29 -22.35 -15.05
CA HIS A 62 1.34 -22.17 -14.06
C HIS A 62 2.74 -22.00 -14.69
N GLY A 63 3.19 -20.76 -14.87
CA GLY A 63 4.61 -20.45 -15.03
C GLY A 63 5.07 -19.90 -16.38
N GLN A 64 4.20 -19.30 -17.20
CA GLN A 64 4.61 -18.48 -18.34
C GLN A 64 4.51 -17.00 -17.98
N LYS A 65 5.58 -16.23 -18.19
CA LYS A 65 5.62 -14.77 -18.08
C LYS A 65 6.29 -14.20 -19.32
N LEU A 66 5.74 -13.11 -19.85
CA LEU A 66 6.27 -12.40 -21.01
C LEU A 66 7.08 -11.17 -20.56
N CYS A 67 8.38 -11.20 -20.83
CA CYS A 67 9.22 -10.01 -20.76
C CYS A 67 9.10 -9.19 -22.05
N LEU A 68 8.94 -7.87 -21.92
CA LEU A 68 8.77 -6.93 -23.03
C LEU A 68 9.94 -5.94 -23.08
N ASP A 69 10.52 -5.77 -24.27
CA ASP A 69 11.55 -4.76 -24.57
C ASP A 69 11.35 -4.22 -25.99
N SER A 70 10.45 -3.25 -26.15
CA SER A 70 10.03 -2.72 -27.43
C SER A 70 9.77 -1.21 -27.41
N PRO A 71 10.24 -0.46 -28.43
CA PRO A 71 9.86 0.94 -28.63
C PRO A 71 8.39 1.10 -29.09
N GLY A 72 7.62 0.00 -29.18
CA GLY A 72 6.28 -0.04 -29.73
C GLY A 72 6.27 -0.31 -31.23
N GLY A 73 5.27 0.22 -31.94
CA GLY A 73 5.08 -0.01 -33.37
C GLY A 73 3.62 -0.01 -33.77
N SER A 74 3.18 -1.05 -34.48
CA SER A 74 1.79 -1.19 -34.93
C SER A 74 0.82 -1.19 -33.73
N ILE A 75 -0.06 -0.19 -33.66
CA ILE A 75 -1.07 -0.10 -32.62
C ILE A 75 -2.03 -1.29 -32.67
N THR A 76 -2.51 -1.64 -33.86
CA THR A 76 -3.44 -2.76 -34.05
C THR A 76 -2.82 -4.08 -33.63
N GLU A 77 -1.52 -4.26 -33.88
CA GLU A 77 -0.83 -5.47 -33.42
C GLU A 77 -0.59 -5.45 -31.91
N GLY A 78 -0.22 -4.30 -31.33
CA GLY A 78 -0.08 -4.17 -29.87
C GLY A 78 -1.39 -4.48 -29.13
N LEU A 79 -2.53 -4.06 -29.67
CA LEU A 79 -3.86 -4.42 -29.14
C LEU A 79 -4.14 -5.92 -29.26
N ARG A 80 -3.76 -6.57 -30.37
CA ARG A 80 -3.87 -8.03 -30.54
C ARG A 80 -2.99 -8.80 -29.57
N ILE A 81 -1.77 -8.32 -29.30
CA ILE A 81 -0.88 -8.88 -28.27
C ILE A 81 -1.55 -8.72 -26.90
N GLY A 82 -2.04 -7.52 -26.57
CA GLY A 82 -2.72 -7.27 -25.30
C GLY A 82 -3.92 -8.19 -25.07
N GLN A 83 -4.77 -8.38 -26.09
CA GLN A 83 -5.88 -9.32 -26.05
C GLN A 83 -5.41 -10.75 -25.76
N LEU A 84 -4.38 -11.23 -26.48
CA LEU A 84 -3.80 -12.55 -26.28
C LEU A 84 -3.30 -12.75 -24.84
N LEU A 85 -2.62 -11.76 -24.27
CA LEU A 85 -2.13 -11.81 -22.89
C LEU A 85 -3.27 -11.88 -21.88
N TYR A 86 -4.34 -11.11 -22.13
CA TYR A 86 -5.56 -11.17 -21.33
C TYR A 86 -6.16 -12.57 -21.33
N ASP A 87 -6.55 -13.07 -22.52
CA ASP A 87 -7.25 -14.34 -22.70
C ASP A 87 -6.49 -15.54 -22.15
N ARG A 88 -5.15 -15.49 -22.17
CA ARG A 88 -4.28 -16.59 -21.73
C ARG A 88 -3.81 -16.45 -20.28
N GLY A 89 -4.14 -15.36 -19.59
CA GLY A 89 -3.70 -15.12 -18.22
C GLY A 89 -2.18 -15.07 -18.09
N ILE A 90 -1.50 -14.32 -18.97
CA ILE A 90 -0.04 -14.24 -19.03
C ILE A 90 0.45 -12.95 -18.34
N PRO A 91 1.24 -13.04 -17.26
CA PRO A 91 1.88 -11.88 -16.63
C PRO A 91 2.91 -11.22 -17.55
N THR A 92 3.06 -9.91 -17.38
CA THR A 92 4.06 -9.12 -18.11
C THR A 92 5.15 -8.59 -17.19
N ARG A 93 6.37 -8.47 -17.72
CA ARG A 93 7.51 -7.94 -16.96
C ARG A 93 8.42 -7.07 -17.81
N LEU A 94 8.99 -6.02 -17.23
CA LEU A 94 10.11 -5.29 -17.81
C LEU A 94 11.38 -5.61 -17.02
N GLU A 95 12.38 -6.17 -17.70
CA GLU A 95 13.68 -6.47 -17.09
C GLU A 95 14.48 -5.19 -16.83
N ALA A 96 15.64 -5.33 -16.17
CA ALA A 96 16.55 -4.22 -16.02
C ALA A 96 16.91 -3.62 -17.39
N GLU A 97 16.82 -2.29 -17.49
CA GLU A 97 17.18 -1.51 -18.70
C GLU A 97 16.27 -1.75 -19.93
N ALA A 98 15.23 -2.58 -19.81
CA ALA A 98 14.25 -2.77 -20.86
C ALA A 98 13.44 -1.49 -21.10
N GLU A 99 13.06 -1.26 -22.35
CA GLU A 99 12.21 -0.15 -22.76
C GLU A 99 10.88 -0.70 -23.26
N CYS A 100 9.75 -0.15 -22.81
CA CYS A 100 8.43 -0.52 -23.32
C CYS A 100 7.60 0.74 -23.56
N LEU A 101 7.58 1.18 -24.81
CA LEU A 101 6.95 2.44 -25.22
C LEU A 101 5.75 2.20 -26.13
N SER A 102 4.84 3.17 -26.16
CA SER A 102 3.75 3.23 -27.14
C SER A 102 2.87 1.97 -27.09
N SER A 103 2.69 1.26 -28.21
CA SER A 103 1.89 0.03 -28.27
C SER A 103 2.44 -1.11 -27.39
N CYS A 104 3.75 -1.12 -27.08
CA CYS A 104 4.30 -2.04 -26.08
C CYS A 104 3.71 -1.76 -24.71
N ALA A 105 3.64 -0.49 -24.29
CA ALA A 105 3.12 -0.11 -22.99
C ALA A 105 1.65 -0.53 -22.82
N ILE A 106 0.86 -0.49 -23.90
CA ILE A 106 -0.52 -1.01 -23.91
C ILE A 106 -0.53 -2.53 -23.70
N ALA A 107 0.28 -3.28 -24.45
CA ALA A 107 0.38 -4.73 -24.29
C ALA A 107 0.87 -5.12 -22.88
N PHE A 108 1.85 -4.39 -22.34
CA PHE A 108 2.35 -4.56 -20.98
C PHE A 108 1.22 -4.44 -19.95
N MET A 109 0.35 -3.45 -20.08
CA MET A 109 -0.75 -3.26 -19.13
C MET A 109 -1.77 -4.40 -19.14
N MET A 110 -1.82 -5.22 -20.19
CA MET A 110 -2.72 -6.39 -20.26
C MET A 110 -2.18 -7.64 -19.57
N GLY A 111 -0.98 -7.58 -18.99
CA GLY A 111 -0.43 -8.66 -18.18
C GLY A 111 -1.30 -8.98 -16.96
N ASN A 112 -1.67 -10.24 -16.81
CA ASN A 112 -2.58 -10.69 -15.76
C ASN A 112 -2.35 -12.16 -15.40
N THR A 113 -2.95 -12.59 -14.30
CA THR A 113 -3.12 -14.00 -13.93
C THR A 113 -4.60 -14.34 -13.94
N TYR A 114 -4.91 -15.57 -14.35
CA TYR A 114 -6.25 -16.12 -14.29
C TYR A 114 -6.35 -17.16 -13.16
N GLY A 115 -7.40 -17.07 -12.34
CA GLY A 115 -7.71 -18.07 -11.32
C GLY A 115 -9.19 -18.40 -11.32
N ASP A 116 -9.54 -19.68 -11.41
CA ASP A 116 -10.93 -20.20 -11.48
C ASP A 116 -11.82 -19.80 -10.28
N HIS A 117 -11.23 -19.27 -9.20
CA HIS A 117 -11.93 -18.78 -8.01
C HIS A 117 -11.48 -17.37 -7.62
N ALA A 118 -10.82 -16.65 -8.53
CA ALA A 118 -10.46 -15.27 -8.29
C ALA A 118 -11.71 -14.37 -8.44
N PRO A 119 -11.82 -13.28 -7.66
CA PRO A 119 -13.00 -12.43 -7.72
C PRO A 119 -13.05 -11.65 -9.04
N GLY A 120 -14.25 -11.41 -9.59
CA GLY A 120 -14.42 -10.79 -10.90
C GLY A 120 -14.67 -11.84 -11.99
N ASP A 121 -14.12 -11.65 -13.17
CA ASP A 121 -14.13 -12.62 -14.27
C ASP A 121 -12.97 -13.64 -14.20
N GLY A 122 -12.23 -13.66 -13.08
CA GLY A 122 -11.10 -14.55 -12.84
C GLY A 122 -9.74 -13.94 -13.19
N HIS A 123 -9.70 -12.82 -13.93
CA HIS A 123 -8.47 -12.13 -14.33
C HIS A 123 -8.04 -11.07 -13.31
N ASN A 124 -6.75 -11.04 -12.99
CA ASN A 124 -6.17 -10.06 -12.06
C ASN A 124 -4.85 -9.55 -12.62
N ALA A 125 -4.70 -8.23 -12.73
CA ALA A 125 -3.47 -7.64 -13.25
C ALA A 125 -2.23 -8.16 -12.51
N ASP A 126 -1.24 -8.61 -13.29
CA ASP A 126 0.07 -9.07 -12.84
C ASP A 126 1.08 -8.56 -13.86
N ARG A 127 1.63 -7.40 -13.53
CA ARG A 127 2.49 -6.60 -14.38
C ARG A 127 3.53 -5.95 -13.51
N ARG A 128 4.80 -6.13 -13.88
CA ARG A 128 5.92 -5.67 -13.05
C ARG A 128 7.03 -5.03 -13.87
N MET A 129 7.71 -4.05 -13.31
CA MET A 129 8.82 -3.38 -13.98
C MET A 129 10.03 -3.23 -13.06
N HIS A 130 11.22 -3.47 -13.60
CA HIS A 130 12.45 -3.18 -12.89
C HIS A 130 12.62 -1.66 -12.70
N THR A 131 13.19 -1.24 -11.57
CA THR A 131 13.44 0.19 -11.27
C THR A 131 14.31 0.94 -12.29
N SER A 132 15.06 0.24 -13.13
CA SER A 132 15.87 0.80 -14.22
C SER A 132 15.25 0.68 -15.61
N SER A 133 14.06 0.08 -15.72
CA SER A 133 13.32 -0.02 -16.98
C SER A 133 12.57 1.28 -17.29
N VAL A 134 12.15 1.43 -18.53
CA VAL A 134 11.39 2.59 -19.01
C VAL A 134 10.03 2.12 -19.51
N LEU A 135 8.96 2.66 -18.94
CA LEU A 135 7.58 2.44 -19.39
C LEU A 135 6.95 3.79 -19.74
N GLY A 136 6.52 3.93 -20.99
CA GLY A 136 6.06 5.21 -21.53
C GLY A 136 4.80 5.09 -22.38
N PHE A 137 3.80 5.91 -22.05
CA PHE A 137 2.52 5.98 -22.73
C PHE A 137 2.40 7.28 -23.53
N HIS A 138 1.83 7.22 -24.72
CA HIS A 138 1.37 8.39 -25.46
C HIS A 138 0.14 8.00 -26.27
N ARG A 139 -0.63 8.98 -26.74
CA ARG A 139 -1.82 8.72 -27.54
C ARG A 139 -1.49 7.87 -28.79
N PRO A 140 -2.38 6.98 -29.25
CA PRO A 140 -2.15 6.28 -30.51
C PRO A 140 -2.04 7.28 -31.66
N GLU A 141 -1.00 7.16 -32.48
CA GLU A 141 -0.83 7.99 -33.68
C GLU A 141 -0.83 7.12 -34.93
N LEU A 142 -1.58 7.55 -35.94
CA LEU A 142 -1.47 6.98 -37.26
C LEU A 142 -0.20 7.54 -37.90
N VAL A 143 0.83 6.69 -38.01
CA VAL A 143 2.00 7.00 -38.81
C VAL A 143 1.61 6.83 -40.27
N SER A 144 1.02 7.87 -40.84
CA SER A 144 0.79 7.94 -42.28
C SER A 144 1.22 9.30 -42.82
N SER A 145 1.89 9.27 -43.96
CA SER A 145 2.34 10.39 -44.79
C SER A 145 1.17 11.19 -45.41
N VAL A 146 0.04 11.25 -44.71
CA VAL A 146 -1.20 11.93 -45.12
C VAL A 146 -1.04 13.45 -45.04
N ALA A 147 -0.05 13.94 -44.29
CA ALA A 147 0.24 15.36 -44.18
C ALA A 147 0.56 16.06 -45.52
N ASP A 148 0.96 15.31 -46.55
CA ASP A 148 1.32 15.85 -47.87
C ASP A 148 0.25 15.70 -48.96
N ARG A 149 -0.94 15.16 -48.65
CA ARG A 149 -1.99 14.93 -49.66
C ARG A 149 -3.30 15.57 -49.23
N ASN A 150 -3.71 16.64 -49.95
CA ASN A 150 -5.05 17.25 -49.91
C ASN A 150 -6.11 16.30 -50.51
N ASP A 151 -6.17 15.07 -50.02
CA ASP A 151 -7.15 14.07 -50.43
C ASP A 151 -8.14 13.88 -49.28
N SER A 152 -9.33 14.45 -49.43
CA SER A 152 -10.38 14.39 -48.42
C SER A 152 -10.88 12.97 -48.16
N ALA A 153 -10.76 12.05 -49.14
CA ALA A 153 -11.15 10.66 -48.96
C ALA A 153 -10.11 9.92 -48.10
N LEU A 154 -8.82 10.11 -48.39
CA LEU A 154 -7.72 9.58 -47.59
C LEU A 154 -7.74 10.11 -46.16
N LEU A 155 -8.09 11.40 -45.98
CA LEU A 155 -8.26 11.99 -44.66
C LEU A 155 -9.43 11.34 -43.90
N GLY A 156 -10.56 11.10 -44.57
CA GLY A 156 -11.70 10.37 -44.00
C GLY A 156 -11.33 8.96 -43.54
N GLU A 157 -10.65 8.19 -44.38
CA GLU A 157 -10.19 6.83 -44.04
C GLU A 157 -9.21 6.84 -42.85
N ALA A 158 -8.30 7.81 -42.79
CA ALA A 158 -7.39 7.95 -41.65
C ALA A 158 -8.13 8.31 -40.36
N PHE A 159 -9.14 9.20 -40.43
CA PHE A 159 -9.99 9.49 -39.27
C PHE A 159 -10.76 8.26 -38.80
N ASP A 160 -11.41 7.53 -39.70
CA ASP A 160 -12.17 6.32 -39.36
C ASP A 160 -11.26 5.26 -38.71
N LEU A 161 -10.06 5.05 -39.25
CA LEU A 161 -9.07 4.14 -38.68
C LEU A 161 -8.62 4.57 -37.27
N ALA A 162 -8.42 5.87 -37.03
CA ALA A 162 -8.05 6.39 -35.72
C ALA A 162 -9.16 6.19 -34.68
N ILE A 163 -10.41 6.40 -35.08
CA ILE A 163 -11.58 6.19 -34.24
C ILE A 163 -11.75 4.70 -33.93
N GLU A 164 -11.61 3.83 -34.93
CA GLU A 164 -11.69 2.38 -34.74
C GLU A 164 -10.59 1.87 -33.80
N ALA A 165 -9.34 2.29 -34.00
CA ALA A 165 -8.23 1.92 -33.11
C ALA A 165 -8.44 2.44 -31.67
N SER A 166 -8.97 3.66 -31.53
CA SER A 166 -9.31 4.22 -30.21
C SER A 166 -10.43 3.43 -29.53
N LEU A 167 -11.45 3.01 -30.28
CA LEU A 167 -12.54 2.18 -29.75
C LEU A 167 -12.01 0.82 -29.30
N GLN A 168 -11.19 0.16 -30.13
CA GLN A 168 -10.56 -1.13 -29.77
C GLN A 168 -9.70 -1.01 -28.51
N PHE A 169 -8.91 0.07 -28.40
CA PHE A 169 -8.15 0.37 -27.19
C PHE A 169 -9.06 0.55 -25.96
N ILE A 170 -10.14 1.33 -26.07
CA ILE A 170 -11.10 1.54 -24.96
C ILE A 170 -11.75 0.22 -24.54
N VAL A 171 -12.12 -0.64 -25.49
CA VAL A 171 -12.67 -1.97 -25.20
C VAL A 171 -11.67 -2.79 -24.39
N LEU A 172 -10.43 -2.89 -24.87
CA LEU A 172 -9.35 -3.64 -24.21
C LEU A 172 -9.04 -3.08 -22.82
N ALA A 173 -8.99 -1.75 -22.68
CA ALA A 173 -8.74 -1.04 -21.43
C ALA A 173 -9.79 -1.36 -20.33
N ASN A 174 -11.04 -1.59 -20.74
CA ASN A 174 -12.18 -1.87 -19.84
C ASN A 174 -12.30 -3.35 -19.44
N PHE A 175 -11.38 -4.21 -19.86
CA PHE A 175 -11.32 -5.58 -19.37
C PHE A 175 -11.14 -5.62 -17.85
N GLY A 176 -11.65 -6.67 -17.22
CA GLY A 176 -11.71 -6.82 -15.78
C GLY A 176 -10.33 -7.01 -15.15
N SER A 177 -10.11 -6.37 -14.02
CA SER A 177 -9.11 -6.76 -13.04
C SER A 177 -9.80 -6.72 -11.67
N TYR A 178 -9.31 -7.42 -10.65
CA TYR A 178 -9.91 -7.39 -9.30
C TYR A 178 -10.35 -5.98 -8.88
N ARG A 179 -11.68 -5.77 -8.78
CA ARG A 179 -12.35 -4.49 -8.41
C ARG A 179 -12.00 -3.28 -9.30
N GLU A 180 -11.34 -3.46 -10.44
CA GLU A 180 -10.85 -2.41 -11.32
C GLU A 180 -10.92 -2.81 -12.81
N THR A 181 -10.40 -1.96 -13.68
CA THR A 181 -10.18 -2.26 -15.10
C THR A 181 -8.70 -2.45 -15.38
N MET A 182 -8.34 -3.14 -16.47
CA MET A 182 -6.95 -3.35 -16.85
C MET A 182 -6.21 -2.02 -17.08
N ILE A 183 -6.84 -1.03 -17.72
CA ILE A 183 -6.28 0.31 -17.88
C ILE A 183 -7.29 1.34 -17.33
N PRO A 184 -7.02 1.94 -16.15
CA PRO A 184 -7.88 2.96 -15.56
C PRO A 184 -8.00 4.22 -16.43
N SER A 185 -9.15 4.89 -16.39
CA SER A 185 -9.47 6.04 -17.24
C SER A 185 -8.56 7.26 -17.05
N ASP A 186 -7.98 7.43 -15.87
CA ASP A 186 -7.04 8.51 -15.57
C ASP A 186 -5.62 8.26 -16.15
N LEU A 187 -5.21 6.98 -16.33
CA LEU A 187 -4.05 6.65 -17.15
C LEU A 187 -4.32 6.94 -18.62
N ILE A 188 -5.52 6.60 -19.11
CA ILE A 188 -5.93 6.93 -20.50
C ILE A 188 -5.85 8.44 -20.72
N GLN A 189 -6.37 9.24 -19.79
CA GLN A 189 -6.25 10.70 -19.85
C GLN A 189 -4.79 11.16 -19.93
N SER A 190 -3.93 10.62 -19.04
CA SER A 190 -2.52 10.97 -18.98
C SER A 190 -1.79 10.60 -20.28
N MET A 191 -2.06 9.41 -20.82
CA MET A 191 -1.56 8.93 -22.11
C MET A 191 -2.02 9.83 -23.26
N TYR A 192 -3.31 10.17 -23.34
CA TYR A 192 -3.87 10.94 -24.45
C TYR A 192 -3.42 12.39 -24.49
N ALA A 193 -2.93 12.93 -23.37
CA ALA A 193 -2.33 14.26 -23.29
C ALA A 193 -0.96 14.38 -23.97
N HIS A 194 -0.29 13.26 -24.25
CA HIS A 194 1.07 13.22 -24.82
C HIS A 194 1.05 12.75 -26.28
N ARG A 195 1.95 13.30 -27.12
CA ARG A 195 1.93 13.14 -28.60
C ARG A 195 3.31 12.89 -29.20
N GLY A 196 3.38 12.16 -30.30
CA GLY A 196 4.63 11.87 -31.01
C GLY A 196 5.68 11.25 -30.08
N SER A 197 6.83 11.93 -29.93
CA SER A 197 7.93 11.52 -29.06
C SER A 197 7.81 12.02 -27.61
N ASP A 198 6.73 12.72 -27.28
CA ASP A 198 6.40 13.11 -25.91
C ASP A 198 5.61 11.98 -25.24
N PHE A 199 6.07 11.53 -24.08
CA PHE A 199 5.52 10.36 -23.39
C PHE A 199 5.22 10.69 -21.93
N PHE A 200 4.11 10.13 -21.45
CA PHE A 200 3.83 9.98 -20.05
C PHE A 200 4.57 8.76 -19.49
N TYR A 201 5.63 9.01 -18.72
CA TYR A 201 6.44 7.94 -18.13
C TYR A 201 5.97 7.52 -16.74
N ILE A 202 6.06 6.22 -16.47
CA ILE A 202 5.96 5.64 -15.12
C ILE A 202 7.36 5.64 -14.50
N ASP A 203 7.71 6.74 -13.84
CA ASP A 203 9.05 7.04 -13.35
C ASP A 203 9.13 7.25 -11.84
N THR A 204 8.02 7.12 -11.13
CA THR A 204 7.90 7.28 -9.67
C THR A 204 7.09 6.17 -9.03
N ILE A 205 7.29 5.94 -7.72
CA ILE A 205 6.53 4.97 -6.94
C ILE A 205 5.02 5.22 -7.01
N GLY A 206 4.62 6.48 -6.87
CA GLY A 206 3.21 6.87 -6.88
C GLY A 206 2.53 6.54 -8.20
N LYS A 207 3.20 6.82 -9.33
CA LYS A 207 2.69 6.44 -10.66
C LYS A 207 2.58 4.92 -10.82
N ALA A 208 3.60 4.17 -10.45
CA ALA A 208 3.56 2.70 -10.56
C ALA A 208 2.44 2.10 -9.70
N GLY A 209 2.36 2.53 -8.44
CA GLY A 209 1.35 2.07 -7.49
C GLY A 209 -0.08 2.41 -7.89
N ARG A 210 -0.30 3.67 -8.32
CA ARG A 210 -1.62 4.15 -8.76
C ARG A 210 -2.23 3.33 -9.89
N TRP A 211 -1.40 2.77 -10.77
CA TRP A 211 -1.85 1.93 -11.87
C TRP A 211 -1.49 0.45 -11.68
N ASN A 212 -1.37 0.00 -10.43
CA ASN A 212 -1.15 -1.41 -10.08
C ASN A 212 0.00 -2.06 -10.89
N ILE A 213 1.15 -1.40 -10.90
CA ILE A 213 2.39 -1.88 -11.52
C ILE A 213 3.36 -2.22 -10.40
N GLY A 214 3.70 -3.51 -10.30
CA GLY A 214 4.69 -4.00 -9.33
C GLY A 214 6.10 -3.53 -9.68
N ILE A 215 6.94 -3.38 -8.66
CA ILE A 215 8.32 -2.91 -8.82
C ILE A 215 9.31 -4.04 -8.51
N ASP A 216 10.34 -4.17 -9.35
CA ASP A 216 11.43 -5.12 -9.17
C ASP A 216 12.80 -4.43 -9.08
N GLY A 217 13.83 -5.20 -8.71
CA GLY A 217 15.18 -4.67 -8.56
C GLY A 217 15.42 -3.94 -7.24
N VAL A 218 14.54 -4.14 -6.26
CA VAL A 218 14.64 -3.52 -4.93
C VAL A 218 14.77 -4.60 -3.88
N ARG A 219 15.77 -4.45 -3.02
CA ARG A 219 15.82 -5.14 -1.74
C ARG A 219 14.94 -4.38 -0.76
N TRP A 220 13.75 -4.92 -0.52
CA TRP A 220 12.75 -4.32 0.36
C TRP A 220 13.18 -4.35 1.83
N PRO A 221 12.81 -3.33 2.63
CA PRO A 221 13.17 -3.27 4.04
C PRO A 221 12.36 -4.26 4.89
N ASP A 222 13.01 -4.95 5.84
CA ASP A 222 12.35 -5.82 6.83
C ASP A 222 11.79 -5.06 8.05
N ALA A 223 12.13 -3.77 8.17
CA ALA A 223 11.68 -2.88 9.22
C ALA A 223 11.45 -1.47 8.65
N ILE A 224 10.35 -0.86 9.06
CA ILE A 224 9.94 0.47 8.59
C ILE A 224 9.93 1.48 9.75
N ASP A 225 9.89 2.77 9.42
CA ASP A 225 9.71 3.85 10.40
C ASP A 225 8.26 4.37 10.40
N LYS A 226 7.96 5.29 11.32
CA LYS A 226 6.62 5.90 11.43
C LYS A 226 6.16 6.57 10.14
N ARG A 227 7.08 7.22 9.41
CA ARG A 227 6.77 7.93 8.16
C ARG A 227 6.39 6.95 7.06
N SER A 228 7.09 5.84 6.93
CA SER A 228 6.73 4.76 6.01
C SER A 228 5.37 4.13 6.33
N ALA A 229 4.98 4.06 7.61
CA ALA A 229 3.64 3.61 7.98
C ALA A 229 2.55 4.58 7.47
N ILE A 230 2.77 5.90 7.59
CA ILE A 230 1.86 6.91 7.01
C ILE A 230 1.72 6.71 5.50
N HIS A 231 2.83 6.63 4.78
CA HIS A 231 2.80 6.43 3.34
C HIS A 231 2.04 5.17 2.93
N ALA A 232 2.18 4.07 3.68
CA ALA A 232 1.45 2.83 3.38
C ALA A 232 -0.07 3.06 3.45
N CYS A 233 -0.55 3.75 4.48
CA CYS A 233 -1.97 4.06 4.66
C CYS A 233 -2.48 5.05 3.60
N ASP A 234 -1.74 6.14 3.37
CA ASP A 234 -2.08 7.16 2.38
C ASP A 234 -2.17 6.55 0.98
N ASN A 235 -1.12 5.86 0.54
CA ASN A 235 -1.05 5.29 -0.80
C ASN A 235 -2.17 4.29 -1.04
N LEU A 236 -2.45 3.40 -0.09
CA LEU A 236 -3.51 2.41 -0.22
C LEU A 236 -4.92 3.01 -0.15
N GLY A 237 -5.10 4.19 0.45
CA GLY A 237 -6.35 4.94 0.39
C GLY A 237 -6.52 5.76 -0.89
N GLU A 238 -5.45 6.41 -1.33
CA GLU A 238 -5.47 7.36 -2.44
C GLU A 238 -5.44 6.71 -3.81
N TRP A 239 -4.70 5.63 -3.98
CA TRP A 239 -4.67 4.95 -5.28
C TRP A 239 -6.06 4.42 -5.65
N GLN A 240 -6.92 4.16 -4.66
CA GLN A 240 -8.34 3.84 -4.87
C GLN A 240 -9.21 5.07 -5.15
N SER A 241 -8.82 6.26 -4.67
CA SER A 241 -9.65 7.47 -4.68
C SER A 241 -9.76 8.11 -6.07
N ARG A 242 -8.80 7.81 -6.97
CA ARG A 242 -8.67 8.37 -8.33
C ARG A 242 -8.67 9.91 -8.40
N TYR A 243 -8.67 10.63 -7.27
CA TYR A 243 -8.53 12.08 -7.23
C TYR A 243 -7.12 12.50 -7.67
N SER A 244 -7.01 13.70 -8.26
CA SER A 244 -5.78 14.19 -8.92
C SER A 244 -4.87 15.04 -8.02
N GLU A 245 -5.32 15.42 -6.82
CA GLU A 245 -4.57 16.34 -5.96
C GLU A 245 -4.08 15.64 -4.70
N VAL A 246 -2.79 15.30 -4.69
CA VAL A 246 -2.06 14.86 -3.51
C VAL A 246 -1.80 16.10 -2.64
N LEU A 247 -2.69 16.38 -1.69
CA LEU A 247 -2.49 17.42 -0.67
C LEU A 247 -1.59 16.89 0.47
N MET A 248 -0.38 16.45 0.16
CA MET A 248 0.59 16.08 1.20
C MET A 248 1.08 17.37 1.89
N ASN A 249 0.32 17.84 2.88
CA ASN A 249 0.87 18.72 3.90
C ASN A 249 1.94 17.94 4.68
N GLU A 250 2.94 18.62 5.25
CA GLU A 250 3.91 17.96 6.12
C GLU A 250 3.19 17.34 7.34
N ILE A 251 2.97 16.03 7.30
CA ILE A 251 2.41 15.29 8.43
C ILE A 251 3.54 15.06 9.44
N ASP A 252 3.35 15.56 10.65
CA ASP A 252 4.19 15.23 11.80
C ASP A 252 3.92 13.77 12.21
N ALA A 253 4.82 12.87 11.79
CA ALA A 253 4.70 11.45 12.03
C ALA A 253 4.71 11.08 13.52
N ASP A 254 5.29 11.91 14.38
CA ASP A 254 5.31 11.62 15.81
C ASP A 254 3.95 11.88 16.49
N ARG A 255 3.11 12.73 15.90
CA ARG A 255 1.75 13.00 16.37
C ARG A 255 0.71 12.01 15.85
N HIS A 256 0.91 11.48 14.64
CA HIS A 256 -0.11 10.69 13.93
C HIS A 256 0.16 9.18 13.95
N VAL A 257 1.32 8.75 14.46
CA VAL A 257 1.70 7.32 14.44
C VAL A 257 2.05 6.83 15.83
N ASP A 258 1.20 5.93 16.30
CA ASP A 258 1.41 5.14 17.49
C ASP A 258 2.14 3.82 17.17
N ILE A 259 2.94 3.37 18.13
CA ILE A 259 3.64 2.08 18.06
C ILE A 259 3.01 1.13 19.06
N LEU A 260 2.47 0.04 18.53
CA LEU A 260 1.93 -1.10 19.25
C LEU A 260 2.95 -2.24 19.15
N THR A 261 3.28 -2.89 20.26
CA THR A 261 4.28 -3.97 20.30
C THR A 261 3.70 -5.25 20.87
N ARG A 262 4.06 -6.41 20.30
CA ARG A 262 3.78 -7.73 20.87
C ARG A 262 5.05 -8.34 21.48
N ASN A 263 4.87 -9.32 22.38
CA ASN A 263 5.89 -10.34 22.67
C ASN A 263 6.54 -10.80 21.34
N ASN A 264 7.88 -10.79 21.28
CA ASN A 264 8.75 -11.08 20.11
C ASN A 264 9.25 -9.86 19.30
N ASN A 265 9.20 -8.64 19.83
CA ASN A 265 9.78 -7.43 19.21
C ASN A 265 9.17 -7.04 17.84
N GLU A 266 7.99 -7.55 17.50
CA GLU A 266 7.25 -7.10 16.31
C GLU A 266 6.62 -5.74 16.56
N ILE A 267 6.82 -4.82 15.61
CA ILE A 267 6.26 -3.46 15.64
C ILE A 267 5.03 -3.41 14.75
N VAL A 268 3.90 -3.02 15.33
CA VAL A 268 2.68 -2.66 14.62
C VAL A 268 2.51 -1.15 14.74
N PHE A 269 2.35 -0.47 13.62
CA PHE A 269 2.07 0.96 13.60
C PHE A 269 0.56 1.17 13.54
N ALA A 270 0.02 1.99 14.43
CA ALA A 270 -1.33 2.52 14.34
C ALA A 270 -1.24 3.95 13.83
N VAL A 271 -1.74 4.18 12.62
CA VAL A 271 -1.73 5.48 11.95
C VAL A 271 -3.12 6.09 12.05
N LEU A 272 -3.14 7.35 12.51
CA LEU A 272 -4.32 8.05 12.98
C LEU A 272 -4.49 9.38 12.24
N GLY A 273 -5.73 9.71 11.86
CA GLY A 273 -6.10 11.07 11.46
C GLY A 273 -6.40 11.27 9.99
N ASN A 274 -6.34 12.54 9.55
CA ASN A 274 -6.76 12.97 8.23
C ASN A 274 -5.77 12.51 7.15
N PHE A 275 -5.99 11.32 6.61
CA PHE A 275 -5.49 10.96 5.30
C PHE A 275 -6.23 11.82 4.26
N LEU A 276 -5.69 13.01 3.99
CA LEU A 276 -6.02 13.94 2.89
C LEU A 276 -7.43 14.55 2.83
N THR A 277 -8.39 14.12 3.66
CA THR A 277 -9.74 14.71 3.76
C THR A 277 -9.99 15.35 5.13
N GLU A 278 -10.86 16.36 5.20
CA GLU A 278 -11.25 17.05 6.45
C GLU A 278 -12.05 16.15 7.44
N SER A 279 -12.22 14.86 7.16
CA SER A 279 -13.01 13.95 7.98
C SER A 279 -12.17 13.31 9.09
N SER A 280 -12.35 13.82 10.31
CA SER A 280 -11.88 13.19 11.55
C SER A 280 -12.46 11.77 11.68
N GLY A 281 -11.67 10.73 11.38
CA GLY A 281 -12.20 9.36 11.37
C GLY A 281 -11.27 8.26 10.89
N ASN A 282 -10.25 8.56 10.08
CA ASN A 282 -9.52 7.49 9.40
C ASN A 282 -8.52 6.78 10.34
N GLU A 283 -8.49 5.46 10.23
CA GLU A 283 -7.65 4.58 11.04
C GLU A 283 -7.01 3.52 10.15
N CYS A 284 -5.73 3.27 10.36
CA CYS A 284 -4.97 2.31 9.59
C CYS A 284 -3.92 1.60 10.46
N LEU A 285 -3.72 0.31 10.23
CA LEU A 285 -2.65 -0.48 10.83
C LEU A 285 -1.65 -0.92 9.79
N VAL A 286 -0.37 -0.87 10.16
CA VAL A 286 0.71 -1.30 9.30
C VAL A 286 1.66 -2.20 10.07
N ARG A 287 2.03 -3.34 9.47
CA ARG A 287 3.07 -4.23 9.97
C ARG A 287 3.90 -4.77 8.81
N VAL A 288 5.20 -4.92 9.06
CA VAL A 288 6.10 -5.72 8.20
C VAL A 288 6.57 -6.94 8.97
N THR A 289 6.48 -8.12 8.36
CA THR A 289 6.95 -9.40 8.92
C THR A 289 7.86 -10.12 7.95
N GLY A 290 8.73 -11.01 8.44
CA GLY A 290 9.66 -11.77 7.61
C GLY A 290 10.96 -11.02 7.30
N GLU A 291 12.11 -11.65 7.56
CA GLU A 291 13.43 -11.03 7.37
C GLU A 291 13.93 -11.15 5.92
N GLU A 292 13.81 -12.33 5.30
CA GLU A 292 14.32 -12.59 3.95
C GLU A 292 13.29 -12.25 2.85
N ALA A 293 12.01 -12.38 3.18
CA ALA A 293 10.89 -12.08 2.29
C ALA A 293 9.88 -11.22 3.08
N PRO A 294 10.13 -9.90 3.18
CA PRO A 294 9.29 -9.03 3.97
C PRO A 294 7.88 -8.97 3.37
N ILE A 295 6.89 -9.19 4.23
CA ILE A 295 5.47 -9.15 3.93
C ILE A 295 4.91 -7.91 4.60
N LEU A 296 4.32 -7.02 3.79
CA LEU A 296 3.55 -5.89 4.29
C LEU A 296 2.10 -6.28 4.47
N GLU A 297 1.59 -5.98 5.65
CA GLU A 297 0.18 -6.15 6.00
C GLU A 297 -0.39 -4.80 6.40
N VAL A 298 -1.48 -4.40 5.74
CA VAL A 298 -2.19 -3.16 6.01
C VAL A 298 -3.69 -3.42 6.08
N CYS A 299 -4.38 -2.82 7.05
CA CYS A 299 -5.84 -2.71 7.08
C CYS A 299 -6.24 -1.33 7.54
N GLY A 300 -7.46 -0.90 7.22
CA GLY A 300 -7.98 0.36 7.69
C GLY A 300 -9.32 0.70 7.08
N SER A 301 -9.93 1.79 7.54
CA SER A 301 -11.20 2.26 7.00
C SER A 301 -11.21 3.79 6.87
N PHE A 302 -11.94 4.26 5.87
CA PHE A 302 -12.32 5.66 5.66
C PHE A 302 -13.81 5.80 5.98
N PRO A 303 -14.19 6.09 7.24
CA PRO A 303 -15.59 6.00 7.67
C PRO A 303 -16.52 6.98 6.94
N SER A 304 -15.99 8.12 6.50
CA SER A 304 -16.76 9.12 5.74
C SER A 304 -17.12 8.66 4.34
N ASP A 305 -16.31 7.78 3.76
CA ASP A 305 -16.38 7.43 2.34
C ASP A 305 -16.84 5.99 2.11
N GLU A 306 -17.11 5.23 3.20
CA GLU A 306 -17.38 3.79 3.17
C GLU A 306 -16.30 2.98 2.41
N ARG A 307 -15.06 3.49 2.36
CA ARG A 307 -13.90 2.85 1.72
C ARG A 307 -12.99 2.17 2.73
N PHE A 308 -12.16 1.24 2.27
CA PHE A 308 -11.17 0.55 3.09
C PHE A 308 -9.75 0.90 2.65
N VAL A 309 -8.81 0.94 3.60
CA VAL A 309 -7.39 0.98 3.27
C VAL A 309 -7.00 -0.42 2.79
N GLY A 310 -6.61 -0.55 1.53
CA GLY A 310 -6.33 -1.87 0.95
C GLY A 310 -7.62 -2.67 0.73
N ASN A 311 -7.66 -3.97 1.10
CA ASN A 311 -8.83 -4.83 0.81
C ASN A 311 -9.65 -5.24 2.05
N GLY A 312 -9.56 -4.55 3.19
CA GLY A 312 -10.39 -4.94 4.34
C GLY A 312 -10.47 -3.95 5.49
N ASP A 313 -11.61 -4.02 6.17
CA ASP A 313 -11.84 -3.39 7.47
C ASP A 313 -11.00 -4.10 8.55
N CYS A 314 -10.35 -3.32 9.42
CA CYS A 314 -9.78 -3.87 10.63
C CYS A 314 -10.85 -4.46 11.57
N ARG A 315 -12.16 -4.28 11.32
CA ARG A 315 -13.26 -4.85 12.13
C ARG A 315 -13.36 -6.37 12.14
N SER A 316 -12.89 -7.09 11.11
CA SER A 316 -12.79 -8.57 11.22
C SER A 316 -11.78 -9.00 12.29
N ILE A 317 -10.82 -8.11 12.60
CA ILE A 317 -9.86 -8.22 13.69
C ILE A 317 -10.48 -7.70 15.00
N ALA A 318 -11.28 -6.62 14.95
CA ALA A 318 -11.97 -6.05 16.12
C ALA A 318 -13.12 -6.91 16.68
N ALA A 319 -13.78 -7.73 15.85
CA ALA A 319 -14.79 -8.70 16.31
C ALA A 319 -14.19 -9.80 17.22
N ALA A 320 -12.86 -9.91 17.28
CA ALA A 320 -12.17 -10.86 18.14
C ALA A 320 -11.82 -10.31 19.54
N ASP A 321 -11.63 -8.99 19.74
CA ASP A 321 -11.39 -8.40 21.07
C ASP A 321 -11.35 -6.84 21.04
N PRO A 322 -12.09 -6.13 21.91
CA PRO A 322 -12.11 -4.65 21.94
C PRO A 322 -10.84 -3.99 22.53
N ASN A 323 -9.82 -4.75 22.95
CA ASN A 323 -8.57 -4.20 23.50
C ASN A 323 -7.47 -4.02 22.44
N ILE A 324 -6.89 -2.81 22.34
CA ILE A 324 -5.70 -2.48 21.50
C ILE A 324 -4.58 -3.52 21.65
N GLU A 325 -4.34 -4.03 22.85
CA GLU A 325 -3.22 -4.95 23.12
C GLU A 325 -3.38 -6.34 22.46
N ARG A 326 -4.55 -6.66 21.89
CA ARG A 326 -4.81 -7.90 21.14
C ARG A 326 -4.90 -7.74 19.63
N TRP A 327 -4.57 -6.56 19.10
CA TRP A 327 -4.32 -6.33 17.65
C TRP A 327 -3.07 -7.10 17.18
N ALA A 328 -2.37 -7.68 18.16
CA ALA A 328 -1.29 -8.63 18.12
C ALA A 328 -1.71 -10.10 17.88
N SER A 329 -2.97 -10.52 18.07
CA SER A 329 -3.40 -11.82 17.52
C SER A 329 -3.23 -11.77 16.00
N PRO A 330 -2.71 -12.84 15.36
CA PRO A 330 -2.21 -12.73 14.00
C PRO A 330 -3.28 -12.05 13.16
N LEU A 331 -2.89 -11.04 12.37
CA LEU A 331 -3.58 -10.74 11.12
C LEU A 331 -3.73 -12.10 10.42
N GLN A 332 -4.84 -12.79 10.70
CA GLN A 332 -4.96 -14.22 10.44
C GLN A 332 -5.29 -14.29 8.96
N SER A 333 -4.25 -14.42 8.13
CA SER A 333 -4.29 -14.79 6.70
C SER A 333 -5.35 -14.13 5.80
N ILE A 334 -5.94 -13.01 6.17
CA ILE A 334 -7.02 -12.33 5.42
C ILE A 334 -6.62 -10.90 5.02
N ALA A 335 -5.57 -10.31 5.63
CA ALA A 335 -5.00 -9.07 5.12
C ALA A 335 -4.33 -9.36 3.75
N PRO A 336 -4.64 -8.60 2.70
CA PRO A 336 -3.95 -8.74 1.42
C PRO A 336 -2.48 -8.47 1.64
N ARG A 337 -1.64 -9.29 0.99
CA ARG A 337 -0.22 -8.98 0.89
C ARG A 337 -0.10 -7.83 -0.10
N PHE A 338 0.44 -6.71 0.37
CA PHE A 338 0.69 -5.56 -0.49
C PHE A 338 2.15 -5.56 -0.93
N GLU A 339 2.36 -5.02 -2.13
CA GLU A 339 3.71 -4.71 -2.59
C GLU A 339 4.35 -3.69 -1.64
N MET A 340 5.63 -3.88 -1.35
CA MET A 340 6.38 -3.03 -0.43
C MET A 340 6.59 -1.61 -0.95
N ASN A 341 6.29 -1.33 -2.22
CA ASN A 341 6.39 0.01 -2.79
C ASN A 341 5.42 1.01 -2.14
N VAL A 342 4.33 0.57 -1.50
CA VAL A 342 3.35 1.47 -0.85
C VAL A 342 3.94 2.26 0.34
N ILE A 343 5.07 1.84 0.91
CA ILE A 343 5.64 2.48 2.12
C ILE A 343 6.48 3.73 1.82
N PHE A 344 6.63 4.09 0.54
CA PHE A 344 7.46 5.19 0.09
C PHE A 344 6.63 6.40 -0.32
N GLU A 345 7.26 7.57 -0.29
CA GLU A 345 6.66 8.80 -0.79
C GLU A 345 6.30 8.65 -2.28
N PRO A 346 5.09 9.04 -2.72
CA PRO A 346 4.65 8.90 -4.11
C PRO A 346 5.62 9.52 -5.13
N SER A 347 6.26 10.63 -4.78
CA SER A 347 7.18 11.38 -5.64
C SER A 347 8.53 10.68 -5.84
N THR A 348 8.84 9.63 -5.06
CA THR A 348 10.14 8.93 -5.08
C THR A 348 10.44 8.40 -6.49
N PRO A 349 11.48 8.88 -7.18
CA PRO A 349 11.86 8.38 -8.49
C PRO A 349 12.28 6.91 -8.43
N LEU A 350 11.85 6.09 -9.40
CA LEU A 350 12.15 4.65 -9.45
C LEU A 350 13.65 4.36 -9.33
N SER A 351 14.48 5.15 -10.00
CA SER A 351 15.94 5.08 -9.97
C SER A 351 16.57 5.27 -8.59
N SER A 352 15.83 5.88 -7.65
CA SER A 352 16.28 6.18 -6.29
C SER A 352 15.68 5.25 -5.22
N VAL A 353 14.73 4.39 -5.59
CA VAL A 353 13.95 3.57 -4.62
C VAL A 353 14.85 2.67 -3.78
N GLN A 354 15.92 2.11 -4.36
CA GLN A 354 16.86 1.29 -3.59
C GLN A 354 17.60 2.09 -2.51
N ASN A 355 17.85 3.39 -2.73
CA ASN A 355 18.40 4.27 -1.69
C ASN A 355 17.36 4.56 -0.60
N ALA A 356 16.12 4.86 -1.00
CA ALA A 356 15.02 5.08 -0.07
C ALA A 356 14.78 3.84 0.81
N ALA A 357 14.78 2.63 0.22
CA ALA A 357 14.63 1.37 0.94
C ALA A 357 15.73 1.16 1.99
N ARG A 358 16.99 1.49 1.66
CA ARG A 358 18.10 1.44 2.62
C ARG A 358 17.91 2.40 3.80
N GLU A 359 17.40 3.59 3.53
CA GLU A 359 17.16 4.59 4.58
C GLU A 359 15.99 4.20 5.49
N VAL A 360 14.88 3.72 4.92
CA VAL A 360 13.74 3.16 5.66
C VAL A 360 14.21 2.02 6.56
N GLN A 361 14.96 1.06 6.00
CA GLN A 361 15.53 -0.06 6.74
C GLN A 361 16.37 0.40 7.94
N ARG A 362 17.23 1.42 7.73
CA ARG A 362 18.11 1.96 8.76
C ARG A 362 17.31 2.62 9.88
N LYS A 363 16.32 3.46 9.54
CA LYS A 363 15.46 4.14 10.50
C LYS A 363 14.57 3.15 11.26
N GLY A 364 13.97 2.18 10.57
CA GLY A 364 13.14 1.13 11.18
C GLY A 364 13.91 0.26 12.17
N ARG A 365 15.12 -0.19 11.81
CA ARG A 365 15.98 -0.94 12.75
C ARG A 365 16.45 -0.09 13.93
N ALA A 366 16.67 1.21 13.74
CA ALA A 366 16.99 2.12 14.84
C ALA A 366 15.79 2.27 15.80
N LEU A 367 14.59 2.44 15.26
CA LEU A 367 13.35 2.50 16.03
C LEU A 367 13.14 1.21 16.84
N ALA A 368 13.30 0.04 16.23
CA ALA A 368 13.15 -1.25 16.90
C ALA A 368 14.07 -1.44 18.11
N LYS A 369 15.29 -0.88 18.07
CA LYS A 369 16.21 -0.91 19.22
C LYS A 369 15.70 -0.05 20.38
N VAL A 370 15.13 1.11 20.10
CA VAL A 370 14.61 2.03 21.14
C VAL A 370 13.35 1.44 21.78
N VAL A 371 12.49 0.84 20.96
CA VAL A 371 11.20 0.27 21.39
C VAL A 371 11.38 -1.04 22.18
N SER A 372 12.52 -1.73 22.06
CA SER A 372 12.81 -3.02 22.74
C SER A 372 13.02 -2.99 24.28
N SER A 373 12.76 -1.86 24.95
CA SER A 373 12.73 -1.78 26.43
C SER A 373 11.36 -2.23 26.96
N PRO A 374 11.26 -2.80 28.18
CA PRO A 374 10.04 -3.47 28.64
C PRO A 374 8.90 -2.50 28.48
N VAL A 375 7.90 -2.92 27.70
CA VAL A 375 6.70 -2.16 27.35
C VAL A 375 6.25 -1.45 28.62
N LYS A 376 6.54 -0.14 28.74
CA LYS A 376 5.67 0.71 29.52
C LYS A 376 4.36 0.53 28.80
N SER A 377 3.43 -0.21 29.39
CA SER A 377 2.05 -0.23 28.96
C SER A 377 1.58 1.20 29.12
N LEU A 378 1.86 2.04 28.12
CA LEU A 378 1.25 3.34 27.98
C LEU A 378 -0.24 2.99 27.91
N ARG A 379 -0.94 3.24 29.01
CA ARG A 379 -2.38 3.00 29.07
C ARG A 379 -3.00 4.13 28.27
N ARG A 380 -3.05 3.94 26.95
CA ARG A 380 -3.35 4.98 25.96
C ARG A 380 -4.83 5.29 25.81
N ARG A 381 -5.70 4.56 26.52
CA ARG A 381 -7.13 4.85 26.64
C ARG A 381 -7.58 4.71 28.08
N CYS A 382 -8.54 5.54 28.46
CA CYS A 382 -9.37 5.29 29.63
C CYS A 382 -10.58 4.48 29.19
N ASN A 383 -10.35 3.25 28.74
CA ASN A 383 -11.48 2.41 28.39
C ASN A 383 -12.25 2.07 29.67
N ASN A 384 -13.57 1.93 29.53
CA ASN A 384 -14.33 1.17 30.49
C ASN A 384 -13.70 -0.22 30.62
N LEU A 385 -13.48 -0.69 31.83
CA LEU A 385 -13.00 -2.04 32.08
C LEU A 385 -14.12 -3.01 31.69
N GLY A 386 -14.16 -3.42 30.42
CA GLY A 386 -15.22 -4.28 29.88
C GLY A 386 -15.02 -5.78 30.14
N MET A 387 -13.83 -6.17 30.62
CA MET A 387 -13.45 -7.56 30.87
C MET A 387 -12.62 -7.68 32.15
N SER A 388 -12.42 -8.92 32.61
CA SER A 388 -11.57 -9.22 33.76
C SER A 388 -10.13 -8.71 33.56
N ALA A 389 -9.55 -8.08 34.58
CA ALA A 389 -8.18 -7.62 34.60
C ALA A 389 -7.30 -8.49 35.50
N ARG A 390 -6.00 -8.53 35.21
CA ARG A 390 -4.98 -9.17 36.04
C ARG A 390 -4.14 -8.12 36.77
N VAL A 391 -3.86 -8.35 38.05
CA VAL A 391 -2.97 -7.47 38.82
C VAL A 391 -1.51 -7.63 38.38
N ARG A 392 -0.85 -6.52 38.07
CA ARG A 392 0.54 -6.39 37.62
C ARG A 392 1.19 -5.13 38.19
N GLY A 393 2.52 -5.03 38.08
CA GLY A 393 3.25 -3.82 38.48
C GLY A 393 3.32 -3.60 40.00
N VAL A 394 3.06 -4.64 40.79
CA VAL A 394 3.20 -4.66 42.26
C VAL A 394 4.25 -5.70 42.68
N SER A 395 4.85 -5.52 43.85
CA SER A 395 5.83 -6.47 44.40
C SER A 395 5.18 -7.77 44.89
N SER A 396 3.98 -7.67 45.47
CA SER A 396 3.26 -8.81 46.06
C SER A 396 1.76 -8.71 45.83
N PHE A 397 1.13 -7.57 46.16
CA PHE A 397 -0.31 -7.37 46.02
C PHE A 397 -0.67 -5.90 45.77
N THR A 398 -1.93 -5.64 45.41
CA THR A 398 -2.57 -4.33 45.48
C THR A 398 -3.74 -4.36 46.47
N ASN A 399 -4.05 -3.22 47.11
CA ASN A 399 -5.17 -3.13 48.05
C ASN A 399 -6.50 -3.01 47.30
N LEU A 400 -7.47 -3.83 47.69
CA LEU A 400 -8.88 -3.63 47.39
C LEU A 400 -9.43 -2.62 48.41
N ARG A 401 -10.02 -1.51 47.95
CA ARG A 401 -10.42 -0.39 48.81
C ARG A 401 -11.93 -0.17 48.81
N SER A 402 -12.45 0.42 49.88
CA SER A 402 -13.89 0.69 49.99
C SER A 402 -14.39 1.80 49.06
N GLN A 403 -13.50 2.70 48.63
CA GLN A 403 -13.79 3.82 47.73
C GLN A 403 -12.54 4.12 46.87
N PRO A 404 -12.68 4.87 45.75
CA PRO A 404 -11.54 5.35 44.98
C PRO A 404 -10.55 6.16 45.83
N GLY A 405 -9.27 5.77 45.81
CA GLY A 405 -8.18 6.58 46.35
C GLY A 405 -7.26 5.89 47.34
N LEU A 406 -6.02 6.38 47.45
CA LEU A 406 -5.01 5.76 48.31
C LEU A 406 -5.27 5.95 49.81
N GLU A 407 -6.13 6.89 50.18
CA GLU A 407 -6.54 7.16 51.55
C GLU A 407 -7.75 6.33 52.01
N ALA A 408 -8.50 5.73 51.08
CA ALA A 408 -9.67 4.92 51.41
C ALA A 408 -9.28 3.63 52.15
N ALA A 409 -10.14 3.14 53.04
CA ALA A 409 -9.85 1.95 53.84
C ALA A 409 -9.60 0.72 52.94
N ALA A 410 -8.53 -0.03 53.23
CA ALA A 410 -8.28 -1.32 52.60
C ALA A 410 -9.22 -2.37 53.19
N ILE A 411 -10.04 -2.98 52.33
CA ILE A 411 -11.05 -3.98 52.68
C ILE A 411 -10.66 -5.40 52.21
N GLY A 412 -9.57 -5.50 51.45
CA GLY A 412 -9.00 -6.75 50.97
C GLY A 412 -7.69 -6.50 50.22
N GLN A 413 -7.10 -7.58 49.73
CA GLN A 413 -5.88 -7.55 48.91
C GLN A 413 -6.06 -8.45 47.70
N VAL A 414 -5.50 -8.02 46.58
CA VAL A 414 -5.43 -8.82 45.35
C VAL A 414 -3.97 -9.04 45.03
N GLU A 415 -3.53 -10.30 45.13
CA GLU A 415 -2.16 -10.72 44.89
C GLU A 415 -1.72 -10.46 43.45
N LEU A 416 -0.41 -10.38 43.23
CA LEU A 416 0.22 -10.28 41.92
C LEU A 416 -0.23 -11.46 41.06
N GLY A 417 -0.77 -11.14 39.88
CA GLY A 417 -1.34 -12.14 38.98
C GLY A 417 -2.79 -12.54 39.30
N GLY A 418 -3.38 -12.06 40.40
CA GLY A 418 -4.79 -12.26 40.72
C GLY A 418 -5.71 -11.60 39.69
N ILE A 419 -6.87 -12.20 39.46
CA ILE A 419 -7.86 -11.74 38.48
C ILE A 419 -8.99 -11.00 39.20
N VAL A 420 -9.43 -9.88 38.62
CA VAL A 420 -10.57 -9.09 39.10
C VAL A 420 -11.56 -8.88 37.96
N LYS A 421 -12.86 -8.93 38.24
CA LYS A 421 -13.94 -8.71 37.29
C LYS A 421 -14.54 -7.33 37.48
N PRO A 422 -14.71 -6.51 36.43
CA PRO A 422 -15.40 -5.23 36.55
C PRO A 422 -16.88 -5.41 36.92
N ILE A 423 -17.42 -4.53 37.77
CA ILE A 423 -18.85 -4.49 38.06
C ILE A 423 -19.65 -3.80 36.95
N ASN A 424 -19.24 -2.58 36.58
CA ASN A 424 -19.88 -1.77 35.53
C ASN A 424 -18.87 -1.24 34.48
N GLY A 425 -17.57 -1.51 34.69
CA GLY A 425 -16.47 -1.05 33.86
C GLY A 425 -16.17 0.46 33.94
N GLN A 426 -16.97 1.25 34.63
CA GLN A 426 -16.82 2.69 34.71
C GLN A 426 -15.50 3.07 35.41
N VAL A 427 -14.82 4.08 34.87
CA VAL A 427 -13.67 4.68 35.53
C VAL A 427 -14.14 5.66 36.60
N HIS A 428 -13.61 5.53 37.81
CA HIS A 428 -13.85 6.42 38.93
C HIS A 428 -12.60 7.24 39.23
N LEU A 429 -12.77 8.55 39.39
CA LEU A 429 -11.67 9.47 39.64
C LEU A 429 -11.43 9.71 41.12
N TRP A 430 -10.15 9.78 41.49
CA TRP A 430 -9.74 10.20 42.82
C TRP A 430 -9.07 11.58 42.79
N ASN A 431 -9.46 12.45 43.72
CA ASN A 431 -9.12 13.87 43.80
C ASN A 431 -9.65 14.68 42.58
N THR A 432 -10.89 15.16 42.67
CA THR A 432 -11.66 15.77 41.57
C THR A 432 -11.00 17.00 40.97
N GLN A 433 -10.36 17.87 41.76
CA GLN A 433 -9.80 19.14 41.27
C GLN A 433 -8.54 18.96 40.40
N ALA A 434 -7.74 17.91 40.64
CA ALA A 434 -6.64 17.49 39.76
C ALA A 434 -7.08 16.38 38.77
N GLY A 435 -8.30 15.86 38.95
CA GLY A 435 -8.90 14.77 38.19
C GLY A 435 -9.64 15.25 36.95
N GLU A 436 -10.15 16.48 36.93
CA GLU A 436 -10.91 17.05 35.78
C GLU A 436 -10.13 17.01 34.46
N ARG A 437 -8.80 17.25 34.49
CA ARG A 437 -7.96 17.13 33.30
C ARG A 437 -7.82 15.69 32.84
N CYS A 438 -7.63 14.75 33.77
CA CYS A 438 -7.61 13.31 33.48
C CYS A 438 -8.98 12.82 32.97
N GLU A 439 -10.08 13.34 33.51
CA GLU A 439 -11.45 13.06 33.07
C GLU A 439 -11.68 13.51 31.64
N THR A 440 -11.32 14.76 31.35
CA THR A 440 -11.41 15.35 30.01
C THR A 440 -10.62 14.50 29.02
N LEU A 441 -9.37 14.17 29.35
CA LEU A 441 -8.53 13.29 28.53
C LEU A 441 -9.18 11.90 28.32
N CYS A 442 -9.81 11.34 29.36
CA CYS A 442 -10.50 10.07 29.27
C CYS A 442 -11.77 10.10 28.41
N GLU A 443 -12.61 11.13 28.56
CA GLU A 443 -13.82 11.33 27.77
C GLU A 443 -13.48 11.46 26.29
N TYR A 444 -12.42 12.20 25.95
CA TYR A 444 -11.89 12.22 24.59
C TYR A 444 -11.49 10.79 24.18
N SER A 445 -10.69 10.07 24.97
CA SER A 445 -10.22 8.70 24.63
C SER A 445 -11.35 7.67 24.35
N ALA A 446 -12.57 7.92 24.87
CA ALA A 446 -13.73 7.04 24.71
C ALA A 446 -14.37 7.10 23.31
N PHE A 447 -14.06 8.11 22.50
CA PHE A 447 -14.54 8.22 21.11
C PHE A 447 -13.70 7.39 20.11
N GLY A 448 -12.77 6.58 20.60
CA GLY A 448 -11.87 5.78 19.77
C GLY A 448 -10.55 6.49 19.49
N LEU A 449 -9.78 5.92 18.55
CA LEU A 449 -8.47 6.42 18.12
C LEU A 449 -8.56 7.84 17.49
N THR A 450 -9.75 8.27 17.08
CA THR A 450 -10.12 9.61 16.58
C THR A 450 -9.92 10.77 17.56
N SER A 451 -9.82 10.49 18.85
CA SER A 451 -9.70 11.51 19.90
C SER A 451 -8.28 11.95 20.22
N LEU A 452 -7.31 11.24 19.66
CA LEU A 452 -5.87 11.34 19.94
C LEU A 452 -5.20 12.55 19.29
N ILE A 453 -5.95 13.31 18.48
CA ILE A 453 -5.44 14.38 17.61
C ILE A 453 -6.04 15.75 17.96
N SER A 454 -6.85 15.84 19.02
CA SER A 454 -7.24 17.16 19.53
C SER A 454 -6.01 17.82 20.17
N GLU A 455 -5.82 19.14 19.99
CA GLU A 455 -4.80 19.91 20.73
C GLU A 455 -4.93 19.77 22.26
N GLN A 456 -6.04 19.19 22.74
CA GLN A 456 -6.34 18.95 24.12
C GLN A 456 -5.91 17.57 24.62
N TYR A 457 -5.45 16.65 23.76
CA TYR A 457 -5.09 15.27 24.10
C TYR A 457 -3.58 15.04 24.13
N ASP A 458 -3.04 14.59 25.28
CA ASP A 458 -1.63 14.25 25.47
C ASP A 458 -1.51 12.86 26.12
N PHE A 459 -0.81 11.94 25.43
CA PHE A 459 -0.60 10.56 25.88
C PHE A 459 0.29 10.44 27.11
N GLU A 460 1.31 11.30 27.22
CA GLU A 460 2.16 11.31 28.41
C GLU A 460 1.34 11.76 29.62
N GLU A 461 0.40 12.69 29.41
CA GLU A 461 -0.48 13.19 30.46
C GLU A 461 -1.46 12.10 30.96
N ILE A 462 -2.03 11.27 30.08
CA ILE A 462 -2.86 10.11 30.50
C ILE A 462 -2.02 9.07 31.24
N SER A 463 -0.81 8.78 30.77
CA SER A 463 0.08 7.87 31.49
C SER A 463 0.42 8.41 32.88
N GLN A 464 0.64 9.71 33.01
CA GLN A 464 0.84 10.39 34.29
C GLN A 464 -0.40 10.29 35.19
N CYS A 465 -1.62 10.36 34.63
CA CYS A 465 -2.86 10.13 35.39
C CYS A 465 -2.91 8.71 35.99
N TYR A 466 -2.54 7.67 35.23
CA TYR A 466 -2.43 6.32 35.77
C TYR A 466 -1.32 6.20 36.82
N ASP A 467 -0.13 6.76 36.56
CA ASP A 467 0.99 6.72 37.48
C ASP A 467 0.68 7.43 38.81
N ALA A 468 -0.13 8.48 38.76
CA ALA A 468 -0.65 9.22 39.90
C ALA A 468 -1.87 8.56 40.57
N ASN A 469 -2.25 7.33 40.18
CA ASN A 469 -3.42 6.60 40.69
C ASN A 469 -4.73 7.42 40.61
N ARG A 470 -4.95 8.13 39.50
CA ARG A 470 -6.18 8.92 39.29
C ARG A 470 -7.38 8.06 38.94
N PHE A 471 -7.16 6.97 38.21
CA PHE A 471 -8.21 6.07 37.75
C PHE A 471 -8.38 4.87 38.68
N TRP A 472 -9.63 4.57 39.03
CA TRP A 472 -10.03 3.46 39.88
C TRP A 472 -11.20 2.72 39.26
N TYR A 473 -11.23 1.41 39.45
CA TYR A 473 -12.30 0.56 38.93
C TYR A 473 -12.94 -0.20 40.07
N GLU A 474 -14.28 -0.24 40.08
CA GLU A 474 -15.03 -1.13 40.95
C GLU A 474 -14.99 -2.55 40.38
N VAL A 475 -14.46 -3.47 41.18
CA VAL A 475 -14.19 -4.83 40.75
C VAL A 475 -14.60 -5.85 41.81
N GLU A 476 -14.91 -7.06 41.35
CA GLU A 476 -15.10 -8.27 42.13
C GLU A 476 -13.87 -9.16 42.00
N THR A 477 -13.30 -9.59 43.12
CA THR A 477 -12.17 -10.52 43.19
C THR A 477 -12.63 -11.98 43.03
N GLU A 478 -11.70 -12.92 42.80
CA GLU A 478 -12.02 -14.36 42.67
C GLU A 478 -12.71 -14.96 43.90
N ASN A 479 -12.50 -14.39 45.09
CA ASN A 479 -13.17 -14.79 46.34
C ASN A 479 -14.48 -14.03 46.60
N GLY A 480 -15.00 -13.28 45.62
CA GLY A 480 -16.30 -12.60 45.68
C GLY A 480 -16.32 -11.31 46.51
N GLN A 481 -15.15 -10.72 46.80
CA GLN A 481 -15.09 -9.41 47.47
C GLN A 481 -15.20 -8.29 46.45
N VAL A 482 -16.06 -7.30 46.72
CA VAL A 482 -16.26 -6.14 45.85
C VAL A 482 -15.58 -4.91 46.45
N GLY A 483 -14.85 -4.17 45.62
CA GLY A 483 -14.22 -2.91 46.01
C GLY A 483 -13.47 -2.25 44.86
N PHE A 484 -12.73 -1.20 45.18
CA PHE A 484 -11.99 -0.40 44.20
C PHE A 484 -10.52 -0.78 44.15
N VAL A 485 -10.01 -1.00 42.94
CA VAL A 485 -8.57 -1.18 42.67
C VAL A 485 -8.08 -0.05 41.77
N SER A 486 -6.87 0.43 42.04
CA SER A 486 -6.23 1.43 41.19
C SER A 486 -6.00 0.86 39.80
N GLY A 487 -6.47 1.60 38.79
CA GLY A 487 -6.25 1.32 37.39
C GLY A 487 -4.77 1.07 37.11
N LYS A 488 -3.84 1.79 37.76
CA LYS A 488 -2.38 1.65 37.62
C LYS A 488 -1.87 0.20 37.61
N PHE A 489 -2.50 -0.68 38.40
CA PHE A 489 -2.04 -2.05 38.61
C PHE A 489 -2.84 -3.11 37.83
N LEU A 490 -3.79 -2.71 36.98
CA LEU A 490 -4.67 -3.63 36.25
C LEU A 490 -4.25 -3.80 34.80
N GLN A 491 -3.83 -4.99 34.38
CA GLN A 491 -3.60 -5.32 32.98
C GLN A 491 -4.81 -6.08 32.44
N TYR A 492 -5.48 -5.56 31.41
CA TYR A 492 -6.71 -6.10 30.86
C TYR A 492 -6.60 -6.42 29.37
#